data_AF-A0A2V8DXC4-F1
#
_entry.id   AF-A0A2V8DXC4-F1
#
_cell.length_a   1.000
_cell.length_b   1.000
_cell.length_c   1.000
_cell.angle_alpha   90.00
_cell.angle_beta   90.00
_cell.angle_gamma   90.00
#
_symmetry.space_group_name_H-M   'P 1'
#
loop_
_entity.id
_entity.type
_entity.pdbx_description
1 polymer ?
#
loop_
_entity_poly.entity_id
_entity_poly.type
_entity_poly.pdbx_seq_one_letter_code
_entity_poly.pdbx_strand_id
1 'polypeptide(L)'
;MDARTRLVAAATALSLLAVLVGGCGDRRRDRPPEAAGRSTDSPWFADVAPQSGLMFTHFNGMAGEFYYPEIMPPGVALFDYDNDGDLDVFIVQGQMLGSKTIDRALFPPRDRAVLRGRLFRNDLKVDADGARTLHFTDVTDASHLEAYGYGMGVATGDFNNDGTRYEHRQPSRTPWLDDEVTR
;
A
#
# COMPACT_ATOMS: atom_id res chain seq x y z
N MET A 1 45.74 58.08 39.37
CA MET A 1 44.55 57.26 39.68
C MET A 1 44.78 56.59 41.02
N ASP A 2 43.86 56.85 41.95
CA ASP A 2 44.00 56.79 43.41
C ASP A 2 43.82 55.36 43.97
N ALA A 3 44.46 55.03 45.09
CA ALA A 3 44.41 53.71 45.74
C ALA A 3 42.98 53.33 46.19
N ARG A 4 42.10 54.33 46.35
CA ARG A 4 40.67 54.17 46.60
C ARG A 4 39.91 53.53 45.42
N THR A 5 40.40 53.67 44.19
CA THR A 5 39.76 53.11 42.99
C THR A 5 40.02 51.61 42.85
N ARG A 6 41.11 51.08 43.42
CA ARG A 6 41.45 49.64 43.35
C ARG A 6 40.69 48.79 44.37
N LEU A 7 40.30 49.34 45.52
CA LEU A 7 39.52 48.62 46.53
C LEU A 7 38.05 48.43 46.13
N VAL A 8 37.45 49.39 45.43
CA VAL A 8 36.04 49.30 44.97
C VAL A 8 35.87 48.25 43.87
N ALA A 9 36.88 48.07 43.01
CA ALA A 9 36.87 47.05 41.94
C ALA A 9 37.00 45.61 42.48
N ALA A 10 37.75 45.39 43.56
CA ALA A 10 37.91 44.06 44.16
C ALA A 10 36.66 43.61 44.94
N ALA A 11 35.95 44.53 45.62
CA ALA A 11 34.75 44.21 46.39
C ALA A 11 33.51 43.93 45.50
N THR A 12 33.45 44.50 44.30
CA THR A 12 32.37 44.25 43.32
C THR A 12 32.55 42.94 42.55
N ALA A 13 33.80 42.51 42.30
CA ALA A 13 34.07 41.22 41.65
C ALA A 13 33.72 40.00 42.53
N LEU A 14 33.87 40.10 43.86
CA LEU A 14 33.56 38.99 44.77
C LEU A 14 32.05 38.86 45.08
N SER A 15 31.30 39.95 44.93
CA SER A 15 29.84 39.94 45.13
C SER A 15 29.06 39.40 43.93
N LEU A 16 29.63 39.46 42.72
CA LEU A 16 29.02 38.86 41.52
C LEU A 16 29.28 37.35 41.37
N LEU A 17 30.27 36.78 42.06
CA LEU A 17 30.53 35.34 42.03
C LEU A 17 29.65 34.55 43.01
N ALA A 18 29.14 35.19 44.08
CA ALA A 18 28.27 34.54 45.06
C ALA A 18 26.80 34.43 44.63
N VAL A 19 26.35 35.20 43.63
CA VAL A 19 24.97 35.11 43.10
C VAL A 19 24.80 33.96 42.09
N LEU A 20 25.89 33.40 41.56
CA LEU A 20 25.84 32.33 40.55
C LEU A 20 25.78 30.90 41.12
N VAL A 21 25.86 30.70 42.44
CA VAL A 21 25.92 29.33 43.05
C VAL A 21 24.67 28.98 43.87
N GLY A 22 23.71 29.90 44.05
CA GLY A 22 22.51 29.66 44.87
C GLY A 22 21.30 29.03 44.15
N GLY A 23 21.43 28.63 42.89
CA GLY A 23 20.28 28.39 42.01
C GLY A 23 19.91 26.94 41.65
N CYS A 24 20.66 25.94 42.11
CA CYS A 24 20.37 24.52 41.81
C CYS A 24 19.89 23.78 43.08
N GLY A 25 18.79 24.25 43.65
CA GLY A 25 17.97 23.42 44.52
C GLY A 25 17.04 22.58 43.65
N ASP A 26 17.26 21.26 43.61
CA ASP A 26 16.41 20.29 42.94
C ASP A 26 15.02 20.28 43.58
N ARG A 27 14.15 21.20 43.14
CA ARG A 27 12.72 21.11 43.41
C ARG A 27 12.18 20.03 42.47
N ARG A 28 12.33 18.78 42.88
CA ARG A 28 11.39 17.72 42.49
C ARG A 28 9.99 18.24 42.83
N ARG A 29 9.31 18.81 41.84
CA ARG A 29 7.86 18.85 41.87
C ARG A 29 7.45 17.39 41.87
N ASP A 30 6.81 16.94 42.94
CA ASP A 30 6.03 15.72 42.92
C ASP A 30 5.00 15.86 41.80
N ARG A 31 5.38 15.43 40.60
CA ARG A 31 4.44 15.23 39.50
C ARG A 31 3.53 14.10 40.01
N PRO A 32 2.20 14.29 40.05
CA PRO A 32 1.29 13.17 40.25
C PRO A 32 1.70 12.07 39.28
N PRO A 33 1.69 10.78 39.67
CA PRO A 33 2.08 9.72 38.76
C PRO A 33 1.30 9.92 37.47
N GLU A 34 2.05 10.23 36.41
CA GLU A 34 1.50 10.33 35.06
C GLU A 34 0.82 8.99 34.86
N ALA A 35 -0.52 9.00 34.86
CA ALA A 35 -1.31 7.80 34.69
C ALA A 35 -0.71 7.12 33.47
N ALA A 36 -0.07 5.97 33.68
CA ALA A 36 0.65 5.27 32.64
C ALA A 36 -0.34 5.05 31.51
N GLY A 37 -0.25 5.93 30.50
CA GLY A 37 -1.03 5.77 29.29
C GLY A 37 -0.63 4.41 28.81
N ARG A 38 -1.60 3.49 28.71
CA ARG A 38 -1.34 2.17 28.13
C ARG A 38 -0.70 2.46 26.79
N SER A 39 0.60 2.18 26.65
CA SER A 39 1.20 2.05 25.34
C SER A 39 0.45 0.88 24.73
N THR A 40 -0.44 1.16 23.79
CA THR A 40 -0.84 0.12 22.86
C THR A 40 0.40 -0.10 22.01
N ASP A 41 1.22 -1.09 22.40
CA ASP A 41 2.47 -1.44 21.71
C ASP A 41 2.24 -1.89 20.24
N SER A 42 0.98 -1.95 19.80
CA SER A 42 0.61 -2.18 18.40
C SER A 42 0.51 -0.87 17.60
N PRO A 43 1.11 -0.82 16.40
CA PRO A 43 0.96 0.33 15.51
C PRO A 43 -0.48 0.45 15.02
N TRP A 44 -0.92 1.68 14.73
CA TRP A 44 -2.25 1.93 14.17
C TRP A 44 -2.42 1.41 12.74
N PHE A 45 -1.32 1.31 12.01
CA PHE A 45 -1.27 0.75 10.67
C PHE A 45 -0.07 -0.19 10.57
N ALA A 46 -0.27 -1.33 9.92
CA ALA A 46 0.79 -2.27 9.59
C ALA A 46 0.78 -2.47 8.09
N ASP A 47 1.97 -2.44 7.47
CA ASP A 47 2.13 -2.94 6.11
C ASP A 47 2.06 -4.47 6.16
N VAL A 48 0.98 -5.01 5.59
CA VAL A 48 0.71 -6.45 5.50
C VAL A 48 0.87 -6.97 4.07
N ALA A 49 1.25 -6.12 3.11
CA ALA A 49 1.33 -6.50 1.70
C ALA A 49 2.36 -7.63 1.46
N PRO A 50 3.55 -7.63 2.10
CA PRO A 50 4.48 -8.76 1.99
C PRO A 50 3.92 -10.08 2.54
N GLN A 51 3.16 -10.03 3.64
CA GLN A 51 2.61 -11.20 4.34
C GLN A 51 1.40 -11.76 3.60
N SER A 52 0.56 -10.89 3.05
CA SER A 52 -0.60 -11.29 2.26
C SER A 52 -0.20 -11.74 0.86
N GLY A 53 0.94 -11.30 0.33
CA GLY A 53 1.35 -11.59 -1.05
C GLY A 53 0.82 -10.60 -2.08
N LEU A 54 0.06 -9.58 -1.66
CA LEU A 54 -0.46 -8.53 -2.54
C LEU A 54 0.64 -7.50 -2.87
N MET A 55 1.63 -7.92 -3.66
CA MET A 55 2.80 -7.11 -3.97
C MET A 55 2.72 -6.49 -5.35
N PHE A 56 2.54 -5.17 -5.38
CA PHE A 56 2.42 -4.38 -6.60
C PHE A 56 3.19 -3.06 -6.48
N THR A 57 3.78 -2.60 -7.58
CA THR A 57 4.38 -1.27 -7.68
C THR A 57 3.86 -0.59 -8.93
N HIS A 58 3.23 0.56 -8.75
CA HIS A 58 2.74 1.35 -9.86
C HIS A 58 3.88 2.06 -10.57
N PHE A 59 3.87 2.01 -11.89
CA PHE A 59 4.73 2.79 -12.75
C PHE A 59 3.92 3.92 -13.39
N ASN A 60 4.16 5.16 -12.95
CA ASN A 60 3.41 6.34 -13.40
C ASN A 60 3.95 6.98 -14.69
N GLY A 61 4.97 6.40 -15.33
CA GLY A 61 5.49 6.90 -16.61
C GLY A 61 6.28 8.21 -16.55
N MET A 62 6.63 8.71 -15.36
CA MET A 62 7.21 10.04 -15.18
C MET A 62 8.53 10.21 -15.95
N ALA A 63 8.57 11.23 -16.81
CA ALA A 63 9.72 11.55 -17.66
C ALA A 63 10.00 13.05 -17.77
N GLY A 64 9.52 13.85 -16.81
CA GLY A 64 9.78 15.29 -16.70
C GLY A 64 8.83 16.22 -17.45
N GLU A 65 7.70 15.72 -17.97
CA GLU A 65 6.68 16.54 -18.66
C GLU A 65 5.57 17.02 -17.74
N PHE A 66 5.52 16.52 -16.50
CA PHE A 66 4.50 16.88 -15.52
C PHE A 66 3.08 16.61 -16.01
N TYR A 67 2.89 15.49 -16.73
CA TYR A 67 1.55 15.11 -17.15
C TYR A 67 0.67 14.83 -15.93
N TYR A 68 -0.61 15.21 -16.01
CA TYR A 68 -1.57 14.95 -14.94
C TYR A 68 -1.59 13.47 -14.46
N PRO A 69 -1.51 12.45 -15.33
CA PRO A 69 -1.47 11.06 -14.87
C PRO A 69 -0.25 10.70 -14.01
N GLU A 70 0.86 11.45 -14.06
CA GLU A 70 2.07 11.16 -13.28
C GLU A 70 1.83 11.31 -11.76
N ILE A 71 0.84 12.11 -11.35
CA ILE A 71 0.47 12.34 -9.94
C ILE A 71 -0.74 11.53 -9.49
N MET A 72 -1.36 10.77 -10.39
CA MET A 72 -2.56 9.99 -10.11
C MET A 72 -2.19 8.55 -9.72
N PRO A 73 -2.83 7.98 -8.69
CA PRO A 73 -2.65 6.57 -8.37
C PRO A 73 -3.34 5.65 -9.40
N PRO A 74 -2.99 4.35 -9.44
CA PRO A 74 -3.71 3.39 -10.25
C PRO A 74 -5.12 3.13 -9.72
N GLY A 75 -5.97 2.60 -10.59
CA GLY A 75 -7.27 2.04 -10.21
C GLY A 75 -7.14 0.61 -9.69
N VAL A 76 -8.07 0.23 -8.80
CA VAL A 76 -8.19 -1.13 -8.26
C VAL A 76 -9.63 -1.59 -8.42
N ALA A 77 -9.82 -2.86 -8.80
CA ALA A 77 -11.11 -3.54 -8.77
C ALA A 77 -11.07 -4.70 -7.79
N LEU A 78 -12.19 -4.88 -7.09
CA LEU A 78 -12.49 -6.06 -6.28
C LEU A 78 -13.64 -6.81 -6.93
N PHE A 79 -13.45 -8.10 -7.23
CA PHE A 79 -14.46 -8.95 -7.84
C PHE A 79 -14.05 -10.42 -7.64
N ASP A 80 -15.02 -11.32 -7.71
CA ASP A 80 -14.80 -12.77 -7.61
C ASP A 80 -14.49 -13.30 -9.02
N TYR A 81 -13.21 -13.46 -9.34
CA TYR A 81 -12.73 -13.82 -10.69
C TYR A 81 -12.92 -15.31 -10.98
N ASP A 82 -12.72 -16.18 -9.99
CA ASP A 82 -12.83 -17.62 -10.17
C ASP A 82 -14.08 -18.27 -9.53
N ASN A 83 -14.96 -17.44 -8.97
CA ASN A 83 -16.26 -17.79 -8.40
C ASN A 83 -16.18 -18.66 -7.14
N ASP A 84 -15.11 -18.53 -6.37
CA ASP A 84 -14.91 -19.26 -5.12
C ASP A 84 -15.59 -18.60 -3.90
N GLY A 85 -16.13 -17.39 -4.10
CA GLY A 85 -16.90 -16.64 -3.11
C GLY A 85 -16.08 -15.69 -2.26
N ASP A 86 -14.79 -15.52 -2.55
CA ASP A 86 -13.98 -14.45 -1.99
C ASP A 86 -13.69 -13.37 -3.06
N LEU A 87 -13.12 -12.21 -2.66
CA LEU A 87 -12.86 -11.10 -3.59
C LEU A 87 -11.39 -11.08 -3.98
N ASP A 88 -11.17 -11.23 -5.29
CA ASP A 88 -9.88 -11.06 -5.94
C ASP A 88 -9.57 -9.58 -6.20
N VAL A 89 -8.31 -9.30 -6.47
CA VAL A 89 -7.82 -7.94 -6.67
C VAL A 89 -7.20 -7.81 -8.05
N PHE A 90 -7.77 -6.92 -8.87
CA PHE A 90 -7.08 -6.44 -10.07
C PHE A 90 -6.57 -5.01 -9.86
N ILE A 91 -5.30 -4.78 -10.18
CA ILE A 91 -4.67 -3.47 -10.08
C ILE A 91 -4.22 -3.03 -11.47
N VAL A 92 -4.68 -1.85 -11.87
CA VAL A 92 -4.32 -1.21 -13.13
C VAL A 92 -2.87 -0.73 -13.09
N GLN A 93 -2.18 -0.81 -14.22
CA GLN A 93 -0.80 -0.35 -14.34
C GLN A 93 -0.67 0.82 -15.31
N GLY A 94 0.39 1.61 -15.13
CA GLY A 94 0.78 2.65 -16.06
C GLY A 94 1.85 2.19 -17.04
N GLN A 95 2.21 3.08 -17.95
CA GLN A 95 3.20 2.87 -18.99
C GLN A 95 3.98 4.17 -19.22
N MET A 96 4.91 4.18 -20.17
CA MET A 96 5.44 5.46 -20.63
C MET A 96 4.32 6.33 -21.22
N LEU A 97 4.35 7.62 -20.91
CA LEU A 97 3.42 8.60 -21.45
C LEU A 97 3.99 9.26 -22.71
N GLY A 98 3.12 9.54 -23.68
CA GLY A 98 3.48 10.13 -24.97
C GLY A 98 4.30 9.17 -25.84
N SER A 99 5.21 9.72 -26.65
CA SER A 99 6.09 8.96 -27.55
C SER A 99 7.42 8.53 -26.90
N LYS A 100 7.52 8.65 -25.57
CA LYS A 100 8.76 8.41 -24.85
C LYS A 100 9.00 6.93 -24.61
N THR A 101 10.27 6.56 -24.60
CA THR A 101 10.75 5.21 -24.30
C THR A 101 11.21 5.12 -22.84
N ILE A 102 11.26 3.91 -22.30
CA ILE A 102 11.50 3.64 -20.88
C ILE A 102 12.87 4.13 -20.37
N ASP A 103 13.87 4.31 -21.26
CA ASP A 103 15.17 4.93 -20.94
C ASP A 103 15.05 6.41 -20.54
N ARG A 104 13.91 7.05 -20.80
CA ARG A 104 13.61 8.42 -20.38
C ARG A 104 12.83 8.48 -19.06
N ALA A 105 12.45 7.35 -18.48
CA ALA A 105 11.79 7.34 -17.18
C ALA A 105 12.75 7.85 -16.10
N LEU A 106 12.26 8.74 -15.24
CA LEU A 106 13.04 9.22 -14.08
C LEU A 106 13.21 8.12 -13.03
N PHE A 107 12.20 7.25 -12.92
CA PHE A 107 12.18 6.10 -12.01
C PHE A 107 11.83 4.84 -12.81
N PRO A 108 12.80 4.26 -13.55
CA PRO A 108 12.52 3.08 -14.36
C PRO A 108 12.12 1.89 -13.45
N PRO A 109 11.16 1.06 -13.89
CA PRO A 109 10.79 -0.14 -13.15
C PRO A 109 11.98 -1.11 -13.13
N ARG A 110 12.10 -1.88 -12.03
CA ARG A 110 13.17 -2.88 -11.88
C ARG A 110 13.07 -4.01 -12.92
N ASP A 111 11.85 -4.37 -13.28
CA ASP A 111 11.53 -5.37 -14.29
C ASP A 111 10.48 -4.80 -15.24
N ARG A 112 10.66 -4.95 -16.55
CA ARG A 112 9.71 -4.45 -17.55
C ARG A 112 8.45 -5.32 -17.64
N ALA A 113 8.50 -6.58 -17.21
CA ALA A 113 7.33 -7.46 -17.18
C ALA A 113 6.22 -6.95 -16.24
N VAL A 114 6.54 -5.99 -15.35
CA VAL A 114 5.58 -5.35 -14.44
C VAL A 114 4.76 -4.23 -15.08
N LEU A 115 5.01 -3.87 -16.34
CA LEU A 115 4.31 -2.80 -17.06
C LEU A 115 2.98 -3.26 -17.71
N ARG A 116 2.21 -4.03 -16.95
CA ARG A 116 0.85 -4.47 -17.25
C ARG A 116 0.05 -4.54 -15.97
N GLY A 117 -1.28 -4.47 -16.08
CA GLY A 117 -2.18 -4.72 -14.96
C GLY A 117 -1.95 -6.10 -14.36
N ARG A 118 -2.23 -6.24 -13.06
CA ARG A 118 -1.97 -7.47 -12.31
C ARG A 118 -3.23 -7.96 -11.66
N LEU A 119 -3.50 -9.26 -11.80
CA LEU A 119 -4.61 -9.94 -11.14
C LEU A 119 -4.06 -10.84 -10.05
N PHE A 120 -4.57 -10.66 -8.85
CA PHE A 120 -4.24 -11.44 -7.68
C PHE A 120 -5.48 -12.19 -7.24
N ARG A 121 -5.41 -13.52 -7.28
CA ARG A 121 -6.44 -14.36 -6.69
C ARG A 121 -6.27 -14.36 -5.19
N ASN A 122 -7.34 -14.16 -4.45
CA ASN A 122 -7.38 -14.33 -3.02
C ASN A 122 -7.56 -15.82 -2.70
N ASP A 123 -6.65 -16.38 -1.91
CA ASP A 123 -6.69 -17.77 -1.45
C ASP A 123 -7.09 -17.78 0.04
N LEU A 124 -8.21 -17.12 0.39
CA LEU A 124 -8.62 -16.93 1.78
C LEU A 124 -8.83 -18.29 2.45
N LYS A 125 -8.11 -18.50 3.56
CA LYS A 125 -8.33 -19.66 4.42
C LYS A 125 -9.13 -19.27 5.65
N VAL A 126 -10.19 -20.03 5.90
CA VAL A 126 -11.00 -19.92 7.12
C VAL A 126 -10.87 -21.23 7.88
N ASP A 127 -10.24 -21.17 9.06
CA ASP A 127 -10.06 -22.33 9.93
C ASP A 127 -11.37 -22.69 10.66
N ALA A 128 -11.41 -23.87 11.27
CA ALA A 128 -12.61 -24.38 11.95
C ALA A 128 -13.07 -23.51 13.14
N ASP A 129 -12.15 -22.76 13.75
CA ASP A 129 -12.43 -21.79 14.81
C ASP A 129 -12.85 -20.40 14.27
N GLY A 130 -12.91 -20.25 12.94
CA GLY A 130 -13.24 -19.00 12.26
C GLY A 130 -12.07 -18.06 12.05
N ALA A 131 -10.83 -18.45 12.43
CA ALA A 131 -9.65 -17.66 12.12
C ALA A 131 -9.47 -17.53 10.60
N ARG A 132 -9.07 -16.33 10.15
CA ARG A 132 -8.93 -16.01 8.72
C ARG A 132 -7.48 -15.70 8.40
N THR A 133 -6.93 -16.40 7.41
CA THR A 133 -5.60 -16.11 6.86
C THR A 133 -5.77 -15.64 5.43
N LEU A 134 -5.53 -14.35 5.21
CA LEU A 134 -5.58 -13.72 3.89
C LEU A 134 -4.28 -13.99 3.14
N HIS A 135 -4.38 -14.54 1.93
CA HIS A 135 -3.25 -14.73 1.04
C HIS A 135 -3.68 -14.41 -0.39
N PHE A 136 -2.78 -13.84 -1.17
CA PHE A 136 -2.99 -13.50 -2.56
C PHE A 136 -1.92 -14.18 -3.41
N THR A 137 -2.36 -14.92 -4.41
CA THR A 137 -1.50 -15.47 -5.46
C THR A 137 -1.61 -14.60 -6.69
N ASP A 138 -0.47 -14.19 -7.26
CA ASP A 138 -0.49 -13.54 -8.56
C ASP A 138 -0.84 -14.56 -9.66
N VAL A 139 -2.00 -14.36 -10.29
CA VAL A 139 -2.52 -15.20 -11.37
C VAL A 139 -2.54 -14.44 -12.69
N THR A 140 -1.76 -13.37 -12.85
CA THR A 140 -1.77 -12.54 -14.06
C THR A 140 -1.50 -13.36 -15.32
N ASP A 141 -0.48 -14.23 -15.30
CA ASP A 141 -0.16 -15.09 -16.45
C ASP A 141 -1.17 -16.25 -16.60
N ALA A 142 -1.60 -16.84 -15.49
CA ALA A 142 -2.52 -17.99 -15.50
C ALA A 142 -3.93 -17.60 -15.97
N SER A 143 -4.34 -16.36 -15.75
CA SER A 143 -5.62 -15.81 -16.20
C SER A 143 -5.62 -15.38 -17.66
N HIS A 144 -4.46 -15.41 -18.34
CA HIS A 144 -4.28 -14.90 -19.70
C HIS A 144 -4.63 -13.41 -19.85
N LEU A 145 -4.50 -12.64 -18.76
CA LEU A 145 -4.84 -11.23 -18.75
C LEU A 145 -3.79 -10.40 -19.50
N GLU A 146 -4.22 -9.72 -20.57
CA GLU A 146 -3.39 -8.83 -21.39
C GLU A 146 -3.74 -7.35 -21.16
N ALA A 147 -3.63 -6.89 -19.92
CA ALA A 147 -3.92 -5.50 -19.54
C ALA A 147 -2.71 -4.57 -19.76
N TYR A 148 -2.37 -4.27 -21.02
CA TYR A 148 -1.28 -3.38 -21.39
C TYR A 148 -1.75 -1.94 -21.66
N GLY A 149 -0.84 -0.98 -21.50
CA GLY A 149 -1.10 0.44 -21.74
C GLY A 149 -1.10 1.27 -20.46
N TYR A 150 -1.42 2.56 -20.58
CA TYR A 150 -1.53 3.45 -19.44
C TYR A 150 -2.99 3.48 -18.97
N GLY A 151 -3.27 2.82 -17.85
CA GLY A 151 -4.59 2.86 -17.23
C GLY A 151 -4.60 3.68 -15.92
N MET A 152 -5.76 4.26 -15.60
CA MET A 152 -5.99 5.00 -14.35
C MET A 152 -7.17 4.48 -13.55
N GLY A 153 -8.10 3.76 -14.18
CA GLY A 153 -9.32 3.27 -13.55
C GLY A 153 -9.71 1.92 -14.13
N VAL A 154 -10.55 1.20 -13.39
CA VAL A 154 -11.13 -0.07 -13.81
C VAL A 154 -12.57 -0.15 -13.31
N ALA A 155 -13.43 -0.81 -14.08
CA ALA A 155 -14.77 -1.19 -13.70
C ALA A 155 -14.96 -2.68 -14.01
N THR A 156 -15.74 -3.37 -13.18
CA THR A 156 -16.04 -4.80 -13.34
C THR A 156 -17.54 -5.01 -13.52
N GLY A 157 -17.89 -6.07 -14.26
CA GLY A 157 -19.28 -6.47 -14.47
C GLY A 157 -19.36 -7.75 -15.29
N ASP A 158 -20.38 -8.56 -15.01
CA ASP A 158 -20.77 -9.70 -15.84
C ASP A 158 -21.47 -9.18 -17.10
N PHE A 159 -20.69 -8.97 -18.16
CA PHE A 159 -21.18 -8.39 -19.40
C PHE A 159 -21.99 -9.37 -20.24
N ASN A 160 -21.64 -10.65 -20.25
CA ASN A 160 -22.32 -11.67 -21.05
C ASN A 160 -23.48 -12.33 -20.30
N ASN A 161 -23.66 -12.01 -19.02
CA ASN A 161 -24.74 -12.48 -18.15
C ASN A 161 -24.81 -14.01 -18.13
N ASP A 162 -23.65 -14.68 -18.14
CA ASP A 162 -23.57 -16.14 -18.11
C ASP A 162 -23.52 -16.71 -16.69
N GLY A 163 -23.31 -15.86 -15.67
CA GLY A 163 -23.37 -16.22 -14.25
C GLY A 163 -22.46 -17.37 -13.85
N THR A 164 -21.37 -17.63 -14.59
CA THR A 164 -20.63 -18.89 -14.46
C THR A 164 -19.85 -19.04 -13.15
N ARG A 165 -20.46 -19.73 -12.18
CA ARG A 165 -19.79 -20.68 -11.28
C ARG A 165 -19.48 -21.97 -12.03
N TYR A 166 -18.22 -22.41 -12.10
CA TYR A 166 -17.87 -23.75 -12.61
C TYR A 166 -18.33 -24.85 -11.64
N GLU A 167 -19.63 -25.13 -11.54
CA GLU A 167 -20.10 -26.41 -11.04
C GLU A 167 -19.85 -27.46 -12.12
N HIS A 168 -18.81 -28.27 -11.93
CA HIS A 168 -18.55 -29.45 -12.73
C HIS A 168 -19.64 -30.49 -12.49
N ARG A 169 -20.81 -30.32 -13.11
CA ARG A 169 -21.80 -31.38 -13.27
C ARG A 169 -21.55 -32.08 -14.60
N GLN A 170 -20.92 -33.24 -14.54
CA GLN A 170 -21.05 -34.29 -15.56
C GLN A 170 -21.66 -35.52 -14.87
N PRO A 171 -22.39 -36.43 -15.55
CA PRO A 171 -22.97 -36.39 -16.90
C PRO A 171 -24.44 -36.90 -16.95
N SER A 172 -25.18 -36.59 -18.02
CA SER A 172 -26.00 -37.62 -18.65
C SER A 172 -26.16 -37.36 -20.15
N ARG A 173 -25.93 -38.43 -20.91
CA ARG A 173 -26.12 -38.55 -22.36
C ARG A 173 -27.52 -38.05 -22.78
N THR A 174 -27.52 -37.44 -23.97
CA THR A 174 -28.64 -36.97 -24.81
C THR A 174 -29.83 -37.94 -24.92
N PRO A 175 -31.02 -37.43 -25.31
CA PRO A 175 -31.50 -37.79 -26.65
C PRO A 175 -32.41 -36.72 -27.29
N TRP A 176 -31.86 -35.62 -27.81
CA TRP A 176 -32.64 -34.72 -28.68
C TRP A 176 -31.73 -34.08 -29.71
N LEU A 177 -31.34 -34.85 -30.73
CA LEU A 177 -30.91 -34.36 -32.05
C LEU A 177 -30.80 -35.57 -32.99
N ASP A 178 -31.90 -36.29 -33.15
CA ASP A 178 -32.23 -36.96 -34.41
C ASP A 178 -33.60 -36.39 -34.76
N ASP A 179 -33.63 -35.44 -35.70
CA ASP A 179 -34.68 -35.32 -36.72
C ASP A 179 -34.36 -34.15 -37.66
N GLU A 180 -34.02 -34.55 -38.89
CA GLU A 180 -34.36 -33.92 -40.15
C GLU A 180 -34.26 -32.39 -40.29
N VAL A 181 -33.29 -31.93 -41.10
CA VAL A 181 -33.62 -31.28 -42.38
C VAL A 181 -32.57 -31.69 -43.42
N THR A 182 -32.97 -32.62 -44.27
CA THR A 182 -32.44 -32.70 -45.64
C THR A 182 -33.40 -31.90 -46.51
N ARG A 183 -32.95 -30.74 -47.02
CA ARG A 183 -33.27 -30.19 -48.35
C ARG A 183 -32.50 -28.91 -48.58
#